data_AF-A0A9D7IYV2-F1
#
_entry.id   AF-A0A9D7IYV2-F1
#
_cell.length_a   1.000
_cell.length_b   1.000
_cell.length_c   1.000
_cell.angle_alpha   90.00
_cell.angle_beta   90.00
_cell.angle_gamma   90.00
#
_symmetry.space_group_name_H-M   'P 1'
#
loop_
_entity.id
_entity.type
_entity.pdbx_description
1 polymer ?
#
loop_
_entity_poly.entity_id
_entity_poly.type
_entity_poly.pdbx_seq_one_letter_code
_entity_poly.pdbx_strand_id
1 'polypeptide(L)'
;MDNLPAKGDGNDTMLIINRFGGNLSAGGLTLGTIFGLLYDDVEQGYSFNITGGCQLRNSLSNSFPRTAPRFESAIPPGRTGWMKLYSLSENGMFGAVINLNKNSNVQSGAFNQGHNLHQLTLTQAATLIIPVFPPRC
;
A
#
# COMPACT_ATOMS: atom_id res chain seq x y z
N MET A 1 2.98 5.48 -5.27
CA MET A 1 4.21 4.86 -4.73
C MET A 1 5.17 4.87 -5.87
N ASP A 2 6.32 5.51 -5.68
CA ASP A 2 7.07 6.03 -6.82
C ASP A 2 8.33 5.20 -7.10
N ASN A 3 8.77 4.38 -6.15
CA ASN A 3 9.87 3.43 -6.33
C ASN A 3 9.63 2.13 -5.55
N LEU A 4 9.39 1.05 -6.28
CA LEU A 4 9.14 -0.31 -5.78
C LEU A 4 10.29 -1.22 -6.20
N PRO A 5 11.13 -1.67 -5.25
CA PRO A 5 12.22 -2.57 -5.58
C PRO A 5 11.73 -4.00 -5.84
N ALA A 6 12.43 -4.74 -6.69
CA ALA A 6 12.11 -6.14 -6.95
C ALA A 6 12.25 -7.00 -5.69
N LYS A 7 11.28 -7.89 -5.47
CA LYS A 7 11.33 -8.86 -4.38
C LYS A 7 12.51 -9.83 -4.51
N GLY A 8 12.88 -10.17 -5.75
CA GLY A 8 13.99 -11.06 -6.06
C GLY A 8 15.35 -10.58 -5.52
N ASP A 9 15.51 -9.28 -5.27
CA ASP A 9 16.73 -8.69 -4.70
C ASP A 9 16.74 -8.73 -3.15
N GLY A 10 15.90 -9.58 -2.55
CA GLY A 10 15.79 -9.74 -1.10
C GLY A 10 14.88 -8.73 -0.42
N ASN A 11 14.10 -7.96 -1.18
CA ASN A 11 13.16 -6.96 -0.65
C ASN A 11 11.83 -7.59 -0.24
N ASP A 12 11.38 -7.30 0.97
CA ASP A 12 10.01 -7.54 1.43
C ASP A 12 9.30 -6.21 1.66
N THR A 13 8.62 -5.74 0.62
CA THR A 13 7.88 -4.48 0.64
C THR A 13 6.48 -4.72 1.17
N MET A 14 6.17 -4.19 2.35
CA MET A 14 4.84 -4.22 2.96
C MET A 14 4.05 -2.96 2.58
N LEU A 15 2.86 -3.17 2.01
CA LEU A 15 1.90 -2.12 1.69
C LEU A 15 0.87 -2.03 2.82
N ILE A 16 0.71 -0.82 3.37
CA ILE A 16 -0.32 -0.49 4.37
C ILE A 16 -1.25 0.57 3.77
N ILE A 17 -2.55 0.32 3.80
CA ILE A 17 -3.58 1.27 3.38
C ILE A 17 -4.63 1.36 4.48
N ASN A 18 -5.10 2.56 4.78
CA ASN A 18 -6.05 2.86 5.83
C ASN A 18 -7.25 3.63 5.26
N ARG A 19 -8.44 3.32 5.77
CA ARG A 19 -9.63 4.14 5.53
C ARG A 19 -9.57 5.37 6.43
N PHE A 20 -9.77 6.55 5.85
CA PHE A 20 -9.99 7.78 6.60
C PHE A 20 -11.49 8.07 6.73
N GLY A 21 -12.06 7.78 7.90
CA GLY A 21 -13.42 8.17 8.25
C GLY A 21 -14.14 7.16 9.13
N GLY A 22 -15.31 7.55 9.62
CA GLY A 22 -16.13 6.75 10.52
C GLY A 22 -16.07 7.25 11.96
N ASN A 23 -16.45 6.38 12.90
CA ASN A 23 -16.48 6.70 14.32
C ASN A 23 -15.61 5.73 15.11
N LEU A 24 -14.51 6.24 15.66
CA LEU A 24 -13.57 5.42 16.43
C LEU A 24 -14.16 4.86 17.73
N SER A 25 -15.34 5.31 18.18
CA SER A 25 -16.05 4.68 19.30
C SER A 25 -16.84 3.41 18.91
N ALA A 26 -17.23 3.28 17.64
CA ALA A 26 -18.03 2.18 17.12
C ALA A 26 -17.23 1.25 16.18
N GLY A 27 -16.09 1.73 15.67
CA GLY A 27 -15.25 1.04 14.70
C GLY A 27 -15.02 1.90 13.45
N GLY A 28 -13.84 1.75 12.85
CA GLY A 28 -13.51 2.42 11.59
C GLY A 28 -14.35 1.89 10.42
N LEU A 29 -14.60 2.73 9.42
CA LEU A 29 -15.19 2.29 8.16
C LEU A 29 -14.19 1.42 7.37
N THR A 30 -14.70 0.60 6.44
CA THR A 30 -13.85 -0.25 5.59
C THR A 30 -13.37 0.48 4.34
N LEU A 31 -12.24 0.04 3.79
CA LEU A 31 -11.69 0.47 2.52
C LEU A 31 -12.56 0.04 1.33
N GLY A 32 -13.22 -1.12 1.43
CA GLY A 32 -13.97 -1.70 0.32
C GLY A 32 -13.02 -2.20 -0.77
N THR A 33 -13.45 -2.09 -2.04
CA THR A 33 -12.65 -2.50 -3.20
C THR A 33 -11.75 -1.37 -3.64
N ILE A 34 -10.45 -1.68 -3.76
CA ILE A 34 -9.41 -0.81 -4.27
C ILE A 34 -8.95 -1.39 -5.60
N PHE A 35 -8.97 -0.55 -6.63
CA PHE A 35 -8.35 -0.85 -7.91
C PHE A 35 -6.90 -0.37 -7.90
N GLY A 36 -5.99 -1.15 -8.47
CA GLY A 36 -4.59 -0.79 -8.54
C GLY A 36 -3.98 -1.04 -9.91
N LEU A 37 -2.99 -0.22 -10.25
CA LEU A 37 -2.15 -0.37 -11.42
C LEU A 37 -0.70 -0.47 -10.95
N LEU A 38 -0.06 -1.60 -11.22
CA LEU A 38 1.36 -1.83 -11.07
C LEU A 38 2.05 -1.51 -12.38
N TYR A 39 3.16 -0.80 -12.34
CA TYR A 39 3.98 -0.49 -13.50
C TYR A 39 5.39 -1.00 -13.28
N ASP A 40 6.01 -1.50 -14.34
CA ASP A 40 7.45 -1.78 -14.37
C ASP A 40 8.25 -0.51 -14.75
N ASP A 41 9.56 -0.67 -14.91
CA ASP A 41 10.49 0.42 -15.23
C ASP A 41 10.42 0.90 -16.69
N VAL A 42 9.65 0.22 -17.53
CA VAL A 42 9.32 0.62 -18.91
C VAL A 42 7.84 1.05 -19.05
N GLU A 43 7.18 1.33 -17.93
CA GLU A 43 5.81 1.83 -17.85
C GLU A 43 4.73 0.86 -18.39
N GLN A 44 5.01 -0.44 -18.45
CA GLN A 44 3.99 -1.44 -18.76
C GLN A 44 3.06 -1.61 -17.55
N GLY A 45 1.76 -1.35 -17.76
CA GLY A 45 0.76 -1.41 -16.70
C GLY A 45 0.14 -2.79 -16.51
N TYR A 46 -0.04 -3.20 -15.25
CA TYR A 46 -0.68 -4.43 -14.80
C TYR A 46 -1.75 -4.10 -13.76
N SER A 47 -3.02 -4.32 -14.11
CA SER A 47 -4.13 -4.04 -13.21
C SER A 47 -4.37 -5.15 -12.20
N PHE A 48 -4.90 -4.78 -11.03
CA PHE A 48 -5.38 -5.71 -10.02
C PHE A 48 -6.50 -5.09 -9.19
N ASN A 49 -7.23 -5.94 -8.46
CA ASN A 49 -8.21 -5.52 -7.46
C ASN A 49 -7.89 -6.17 -6.11
N ILE A 50 -8.07 -5.41 -5.05
CA ILE A 50 -7.93 -5.87 -3.66
C ILE A 50 -9.13 -5.38 -2.86
N THR A 51 -9.55 -6.16 -1.87
CA THR A 51 -10.59 -5.74 -0.93
C THR A 51 -9.95 -5.58 0.45
N GLY A 52 -10.16 -4.43 1.08
CA GLY A 52 -9.64 -4.13 2.40
C GLY A 52 -10.75 -3.93 3.43
N GLY A 53 -10.48 -4.34 4.67
CA GLY A 53 -11.25 -3.93 5.85
C GLY A 53 -10.93 -2.49 6.24
N CYS A 54 -10.89 -2.16 7.53
CA CYS A 54 -10.53 -0.81 7.99
C CYS A 54 -9.08 -0.44 7.66
N GLN A 55 -8.21 -1.46 7.67
CA GLN A 55 -6.82 -1.39 7.24
C GLN A 55 -6.51 -2.61 6.36
N LEU A 56 -5.76 -2.38 5.30
CA LEU A 56 -5.11 -3.42 4.53
C LEU A 56 -3.62 -3.41 4.87
N ARG A 57 -3.06 -4.59 5.16
CA ARG A 57 -1.62 -4.76 5.38
C ARG A 57 -1.20 -6.08 4.76
N ASN A 58 -0.32 -6.02 3.77
CA ASN A 58 0.21 -7.23 3.16
C ASN A 58 1.54 -6.98 2.45
N SER A 59 2.38 -8.00 2.37
CA SER A 59 3.66 -7.95 1.66
C SER A 59 3.47 -8.21 0.16
N LEU A 60 4.14 -7.41 -0.66
CA LEU A 60 4.15 -7.56 -2.10
C LEU A 60 4.92 -8.84 -2.50
N SER A 61 4.25 -9.69 -3.27
CA SER A 61 4.68 -11.05 -3.61
C SER A 61 3.83 -11.63 -4.75
N ASN A 62 4.18 -12.83 -5.22
CA ASN A 62 3.39 -13.56 -6.21
C ASN A 62 1.95 -13.92 -5.77
N SER A 63 1.61 -13.81 -4.48
CA SER A 63 0.24 -14.02 -3.98
C SER A 63 -0.53 -12.71 -3.75
N PHE A 64 0.16 -11.57 -3.66
CA PHE A 64 -0.45 -10.26 -3.42
C PHE A 64 0.43 -9.11 -3.96
N PRO A 65 -0.15 -8.15 -4.71
CA PRO A 65 -1.44 -8.21 -5.38
C PRO A 65 -1.44 -9.26 -6.50
N ARG A 66 -2.61 -9.82 -6.82
CA ARG A 66 -2.75 -10.76 -7.93
C ARG A 66 -2.83 -9.99 -9.26
N THR A 67 -1.68 -9.79 -9.87
CA THR A 67 -1.53 -9.29 -11.25
C THR A 67 -1.39 -10.44 -12.25
N ALA A 68 -1.57 -10.15 -13.53
CA ALA A 68 -1.22 -11.05 -14.63
C ALA A 68 -0.33 -10.29 -15.64
N PRO A 69 0.96 -10.67 -15.79
CA PRO A 69 1.73 -11.71 -15.09
C PRO A 69 1.88 -11.44 -13.57
N ARG A 70 2.34 -12.46 -12.82
CA ARG A 70 2.51 -12.37 -11.36
C ARG A 70 3.56 -11.32 -10.97
N PHE A 71 3.48 -10.82 -9.75
CA PHE A 71 4.31 -9.73 -9.22
C PHE A 71 5.81 -9.85 -9.54
N GLU A 72 6.45 -10.97 -9.23
CA GLU A 72 7.90 -11.14 -9.43
C GLU A 72 8.29 -11.31 -10.90
N SER A 73 7.32 -11.61 -11.77
CA SER A 73 7.53 -11.60 -13.23
C SER A 73 7.30 -10.21 -13.82
N ALA A 74 6.37 -9.44 -13.26
CA ALA A 74 6.13 -8.05 -13.63
C ALA A 74 7.30 -7.14 -13.23
N ILE A 75 7.89 -7.37 -12.05
CA ILE A 75 9.10 -6.68 -11.57
C ILE A 75 10.17 -7.74 -11.25
N PRO A 76 10.94 -8.18 -12.25
CA PRO A 76 11.97 -9.19 -12.07
C PRO A 76 13.18 -8.64 -11.29
N PRO A 77 14.06 -9.51 -10.76
CA PRO A 77 15.27 -9.09 -10.04
C PRO A 77 16.10 -8.06 -10.83
N GLY A 78 16.65 -7.07 -10.14
CA GLY A 78 17.43 -5.98 -10.74
C GLY A 78 16.59 -4.89 -11.43
N ARG A 79 15.26 -4.99 -11.41
CA ARG A 79 14.34 -3.95 -11.90
C ARG A 79 13.63 -3.24 -10.76
N THR A 80 13.03 -2.11 -11.09
CA THR A 80 12.12 -1.40 -10.20
C THR A 80 10.77 -1.23 -10.89
N GLY A 81 9.78 -0.83 -10.11
CA GLY A 81 8.49 -0.44 -10.64
C GLY A 81 7.88 0.66 -9.78
N TRP A 82 6.61 0.93 -10.03
CA TRP A 82 5.82 1.87 -9.24
C TRP A 82 4.35 1.45 -9.29
N MET A 83 3.52 2.03 -8.43
CA MET A 83 2.11 1.67 -8.43
C MET A 83 1.19 2.82 -8.04
N LYS A 84 -0.01 2.79 -8.63
CA LYS A 84 -1.14 3.66 -8.32
C LYS A 84 -2.28 2.84 -7.73
N LEU A 85 -2.99 3.47 -6.80
CA LEU A 85 -4.11 2.89 -6.08
C LEU A 85 -5.29 3.84 -6.16
N TYR A 86 -6.47 3.29 -6.38
CA TYR A 86 -7.71 4.01 -6.60
C TYR A 86 -8.79 3.41 -5.73
N SER A 87 -9.52 4.28 -5.02
CA SER A 87 -10.78 3.88 -4.40
C SER A 87 -11.84 3.72 -5.49
N LEU A 88 -12.63 2.66 -5.45
CA LEU A 88 -13.82 2.52 -6.31
C LEU A 88 -15.09 3.14 -5.70
N SER A 89 -14.98 3.69 -4.50
CA SER A 89 -16.04 4.42 -3.79
C SER A 89 -15.51 5.77 -3.29
N GLU A 90 -16.40 6.70 -2.94
CA GLU A 90 -16.01 8.04 -2.44
C GLU A 90 -15.48 7.95 -1.01
N ASN A 91 -14.21 7.56 -0.91
CA ASN A 91 -13.54 7.23 0.34
C ASN A 91 -12.17 7.93 0.42
N GLY A 92 -11.96 8.76 1.42
CA GLY A 92 -10.62 9.15 1.87
C GLY A 92 -9.77 7.91 2.23
N MET A 93 -8.60 7.81 1.61
CA MET A 93 -7.63 6.75 1.81
C MET A 93 -6.23 7.35 1.96
N PHE A 94 -5.45 6.77 2.87
CA PHE A 94 -4.03 7.09 3.02
C PHE A 94 -3.26 5.80 3.29
N GLY A 95 -1.95 5.82 3.13
CA GLY A 95 -1.15 4.62 3.36
C GLY A 95 0.32 4.91 3.45
N ALA A 96 1.06 3.84 3.72
CA ALA A 96 2.50 3.86 3.81
C ALA A 96 3.05 2.55 3.26
N VAL A 97 4.31 2.59 2.88
CA VAL A 97 5.08 1.43 2.46
C VAL A 97 6.26 1.29 3.41
N ILE A 98 6.55 0.07 3.81
CA ILE A 98 7.71 -0.28 4.63
C ILE A 98 8.46 -1.38 3.90
N ASN A 99 9.75 -1.19 3.64
CA ASN A 99 10.57 -2.20 3.01
C ASN A 99 11.55 -2.81 4.02
N LEU A 100 11.65 -4.13 4.00
CA LEU A 100 12.70 -4.87 4.69
C LEU A 100 13.53 -5.64 3.68
N ASN A 101 14.80 -5.29 3.57
CA ASN A 101 15.84 -6.05 2.90
C ASN A 101 16.81 -6.66 3.94
N LYS A 102 16.86 -7.99 3.99
CA LYS A 102 17.71 -8.72 4.97
C LYS A 102 19.21 -8.47 4.76
N ASN A 103 19.61 -8.01 3.58
CA ASN A 103 21.01 -7.74 3.24
C ASN A 103 21.48 -6.33 3.62
N SER A 104 20.65 -5.52 4.29
CA SER A 104 20.98 -4.13 4.66
C SER A 104 22.27 -3.94 5.44
N ASN A 105 22.68 -4.96 6.21
CA ASN A 105 23.90 -4.92 7.02
C ASN A 105 25.16 -5.26 6.21
N VAL A 106 25.00 -5.72 4.97
CA VAL A 106 26.09 -6.27 4.14
C VAL A 106 26.14 -5.61 2.75
N GLN A 107 25.05 -5.00 2.29
CA GLN A 107 24.93 -4.35 0.99
C GLN A 107 24.46 -2.90 1.16
N SER A 108 25.31 -1.93 0.77
CA SER A 108 25.01 -0.50 0.92
C SER A 108 23.76 -0.03 0.15
N GLY A 109 23.36 -0.74 -0.91
CA GLY A 109 22.14 -0.44 -1.69
C GLY A 109 20.87 -1.12 -1.17
N ALA A 110 20.94 -1.93 -0.11
CA ALA A 110 19.77 -2.60 0.44
C ALA A 110 18.97 -1.63 1.35
N PHE A 111 17.70 -1.43 1.02
CA PHE A 111 16.84 -0.41 1.65
C PHE A 111 15.97 -0.99 2.78
N ASN A 112 16.01 -0.40 3.98
CA ASN A 112 15.29 -0.86 5.19
C ASN A 112 14.41 0.21 5.85
N GLN A 113 13.77 1.07 5.06
CA GLN A 113 12.95 2.15 5.61
C GLN A 113 11.55 2.13 5.00
N GLY A 114 10.73 3.12 5.39
CA GLY A 114 9.39 3.30 4.88
C GLY A 114 9.08 4.75 4.56
N HIS A 115 8.04 4.96 3.79
CA HIS A 115 7.54 6.27 3.41
C HIS A 115 6.02 6.25 3.26
N ASN A 116 5.40 7.42 3.41
CA ASN A 116 3.97 7.57 3.14
C ASN A 116 3.71 7.50 1.63
N LEU A 117 2.54 6.99 1.26
CA LEU A 117 2.09 7.02 -0.13
C LEU A 117 1.83 8.47 -0.55
N HIS A 118 2.28 8.80 -1.75
CA HIS A 118 1.99 10.08 -2.38
C HIS A 118 0.49 10.17 -2.71
N GLN A 119 -0.15 11.22 -2.20
CA GLN A 119 -1.53 11.56 -2.51
C GLN A 119 -1.65 12.22 -3.90
N LEU A 120 -2.58 11.72 -4.72
CA LEU A 120 -2.82 12.25 -6.08
C LEU A 120 -4.20 12.93 -6.23
N THR A 121 -5.17 12.54 -5.41
CA THR A 121 -6.55 13.08 -5.46
C THR A 121 -7.09 13.27 -4.04
N LEU A 122 -8.16 14.04 -3.92
CA LEU A 122 -8.89 14.28 -2.69
C LEU A 122 -10.30 13.69 -2.82
N THR A 123 -10.82 13.17 -1.70
CA THR A 123 -12.25 12.85 -1.56
C THR A 123 -13.02 14.16 -1.36
N GLN A 124 -14.29 14.21 -1.76
CA GLN A 124 -15.12 15.40 -1.59
C GLN A 124 -15.52 15.59 -0.12
N ALA A 125 -15.79 14.50 0.59
CA ALA A 125 -16.11 14.53 2.01
C ALA A 125 -15.45 13.37 2.77
N ALA A 126 -14.84 13.68 3.92
CA ALA A 126 -14.50 12.67 4.90
C ALA A 126 -14.54 13.23 6.31
N THR A 127 -15.14 12.47 7.23
CA THR A 127 -15.25 12.84 8.64
C THR A 127 -14.78 11.68 9.49
N LEU A 128 -13.91 11.98 10.46
CA LEU A 128 -13.43 11.04 11.47
C LEU A 128 -13.88 11.54 12.84
N ILE A 129 -14.71 10.74 13.51
CA ILE A 129 -15.16 11.03 14.88
C ILE A 129 -14.19 10.34 15.84
N ILE A 130 -13.53 11.13 16.68
CA ILE A 130 -12.61 10.68 17.71
C ILE A 130 -13.31 10.88 19.06
N PRO A 131 -13.63 9.81 19.82
CA PRO A 131 -14.29 9.95 21.11
C PRO A 131 -13.30 10.51 22.15
N VAL A 132 -13.80 11.42 22.98
CA VAL A 132 -13.11 11.89 24.18
C VAL A 132 -13.82 11.29 25.38
N PHE A 133 -13.11 10.48 26.16
CA PHE A 133 -13.64 9.87 27.38
C PHE A 133 -13.10 10.62 28.59
N PRO A 134 -13.95 10.95 29.59
CA PRO A 134 -13.47 11.51 30.84
C PRO A 134 -12.56 10.51 31.57
N PRO A 135 -11.56 10.98 32.35
CA PRO A 135 -10.74 10.11 33.16
C PRO A 135 -11.61 9.32 34.14
N ARG A 136 -11.30 8.02 34.31
CA ARG A 136 -11.93 7.19 35.34
C ARG A 136 -11.18 7.43 36.65
N CYS A 137 -11.83 8.11 37.60
CA CYS A 137 -11.38 8.20 38.99
C CYS A 137 -11.68 6.88 39.72
#